data_AF-M7SY78-F1
#
_entry.id   AF-M7SY78-F1
#
_cell.length_a   1.000
_cell.length_b   1.000
_cell.length_c   1.000
_cell.angle_alpha   90.00
_cell.angle_beta   90.00
_cell.angle_gamma   90.00
#
_symmetry.space_group_name_H-M   'P 1'
#
loop_
_entity.id
_entity.type
_entity.pdbx_description
1 polymer ?
#
loop_
_entity_poly.entity_id
_entity_poly.type
_entity_poly.pdbx_seq_one_letter_code
_entity_poly.pdbx_strand_id
1 'polypeptide(L)'
;MCCYKPTIIHGEKVHDTVVKAMRAALCTFNADLEDYLMAIKKGHQRDTVDSEVEIMKDRLLSVNIAAKNRLKAYPIEPSNTSTDVAATLINDLDYIASESTHILEQCMTQAKPNAKRMRQLVALTQRKEYQTWLEEESQSTALLVHGRSQPTPVFSPLSYLCARIAEEYAGKRSIVVLSYFCGAHARNGQASATDLLCRMIGQLLSWKEAAAVYARDPLERNWEKKLKKKDFDTLLDVFARLVRQLRKCKMVIFCLVDSISKIECVKQQRRDTECLLRELNELVLS
;
A
#
# COMPACT_ATOMS: atom_id res chain seq x y z
N MET A 1 8.56 -1.82 4.25
CA MET A 1 7.33 -1.74 3.44
C MET A 1 6.20 -2.29 4.28
N CYS A 2 5.19 -1.49 4.60
CA CYS A 2 3.94 -1.96 5.19
C CYS A 2 2.92 -1.97 4.06
N CYS A 3 2.43 -3.14 3.68
CA CYS A 3 1.40 -3.28 2.67
C CYS A 3 0.08 -3.63 3.32
N TYR A 4 -0.95 -2.88 2.97
CA TYR A 4 -2.29 -3.02 3.47
C TYR A 4 -3.21 -3.48 2.34
N LYS A 5 -4.12 -4.41 2.60
CA LYS A 5 -5.14 -4.84 1.66
C LYS A 5 -6.43 -5.07 2.44
N PRO A 6 -7.48 -4.22 2.38
CA PRO A 6 -8.76 -4.53 2.98
C PRO A 6 -9.56 -5.49 2.08
N THR A 7 -10.16 -6.53 2.65
CA THR A 7 -11.08 -7.48 1.98
C THR A 7 -12.08 -8.03 3.02
N ILE A 8 -13.21 -8.60 2.59
CA ILE A 8 -14.49 -8.58 3.33
C ILE A 8 -14.76 -9.79 4.26
N ILE A 9 -15.18 -9.51 5.53
CA ILE A 9 -16.27 -10.13 6.38
C ILE A 9 -15.86 -10.74 7.76
N HIS A 10 -16.63 -10.30 8.78
CA HIS A 10 -16.98 -10.81 10.14
C HIS A 10 -15.99 -11.66 10.98
N GLY A 11 -15.67 -11.13 12.16
CA GLY A 11 -15.76 -11.87 13.44
C GLY A 11 -14.45 -12.18 14.20
N GLU A 12 -14.25 -11.42 15.29
CA GLU A 12 -13.50 -11.62 16.57
C GLU A 12 -12.07 -12.22 16.70
N LYS A 13 -11.24 -11.40 17.40
CA LYS A 13 -10.17 -11.65 18.41
C LYS A 13 -8.93 -12.49 18.05
N VAL A 14 -7.82 -11.81 17.72
CA VAL A 14 -6.51 -12.44 17.36
C VAL A 14 -5.27 -11.69 17.91
N HIS A 15 -5.33 -11.01 19.06
CA HIS A 15 -4.20 -10.13 19.46
C HIS A 15 -2.95 -10.89 19.98
N ASP A 16 -3.09 -11.94 20.79
CA ASP A 16 -1.93 -12.64 21.40
C ASP A 16 -1.28 -13.70 20.49
N THR A 17 -2.04 -14.24 19.54
CA THR A 17 -1.55 -15.23 18.57
C THR A 17 -0.58 -14.59 17.56
N VAL A 18 -0.85 -13.34 17.18
CA VAL A 18 -0.07 -12.61 16.16
C VAL A 18 1.34 -12.28 16.67
N VAL A 19 1.49 -11.84 17.92
CA VAL A 19 2.82 -11.49 18.48
C VAL A 19 3.72 -12.72 18.61
N LYS A 20 3.15 -13.89 18.98
CA LYS A 20 3.89 -15.17 19.02
C LYS A 20 4.24 -15.69 17.62
N ALA A 21 3.32 -15.58 16.66
CA ALA A 21 3.57 -15.95 15.27
C ALA A 21 4.67 -15.09 14.63
N MET A 22 4.69 -13.78 14.91
CA MET A 22 5.72 -12.86 14.43
C MET A 22 7.12 -13.23 14.95
N ARG A 23 7.26 -13.63 16.23
CA ARG A 23 8.55 -14.09 16.77
C ARG A 23 9.01 -15.43 16.18
N ALA A 24 8.10 -16.38 15.99
CA ALA A 24 8.42 -17.67 15.39
C ALA A 24 8.84 -17.53 13.92
N ALA A 25 8.14 -16.70 13.13
CA ALA A 25 8.49 -16.40 11.74
C ALA A 25 9.86 -15.73 11.62
N LEU A 26 10.23 -14.86 12.57
CA LEU A 26 11.55 -14.23 12.64
C LEU A 26 12.71 -15.24 12.86
N CYS A 27 12.47 -16.34 13.57
CA CYS A 27 13.47 -17.38 13.80
C CYS A 27 13.66 -18.28 12.55
N THR A 28 12.57 -18.72 11.92
CA THR A 28 12.62 -19.52 10.68
C THR A 28 13.25 -18.72 9.53
N PHE A 29 12.99 -17.42 9.48
CA PHE A 29 13.56 -16.48 8.52
C PHE A 29 15.10 -16.43 8.53
N ASN A 30 15.75 -16.65 9.67
CA ASN A 30 17.21 -16.66 9.74
C ASN A 30 17.83 -17.95 9.18
N ALA A 31 17.15 -19.09 9.27
CA ALA A 31 17.67 -20.37 8.78
C ALA A 31 17.59 -20.45 7.24
N ASP A 32 16.43 -20.15 6.66
CA ASP A 32 16.22 -20.24 5.21
C ASP A 32 17.06 -19.24 4.40
N LEU A 33 17.40 -18.09 5.01
CA LEU A 33 18.20 -17.06 4.36
C LEU A 33 19.66 -17.50 4.20
N GLU A 34 20.21 -18.24 5.17
CA GLU A 34 21.58 -18.76 5.10
C GLU A 34 21.71 -19.87 4.04
N ASP A 35 20.75 -20.79 3.97
CA ASP A 35 20.73 -21.86 2.97
C ASP A 35 20.61 -21.32 1.53
N TYR A 36 19.78 -20.28 1.35
CA TYR A 36 19.61 -19.63 0.05
C TYR A 36 20.85 -18.83 -0.37
N LEU A 37 21.51 -18.13 0.55
CA LEU A 37 22.76 -17.41 0.28
C LEU A 37 23.91 -18.37 -0.09
N MET A 38 23.89 -19.60 0.43
CA MET A 38 24.84 -20.66 0.07
C MET A 38 24.62 -21.17 -1.37
N ALA A 39 23.38 -21.25 -1.84
CA ALA A 39 23.06 -21.65 -3.22
C ALA A 39 23.53 -20.60 -4.26
N ILE A 40 23.46 -19.31 -3.93
CA ILE A 40 23.83 -18.19 -4.83
C ILE A 40 25.33 -18.13 -5.11
N LYS A 41 26.19 -18.60 -4.18
CA LYS A 41 27.64 -18.66 -4.40
C LYS A 41 28.05 -19.54 -5.58
N LYS A 42 27.16 -20.38 -6.11
CA LYS A 42 27.45 -21.32 -7.22
C LYS A 42 27.28 -20.75 -8.64
N GLY A 43 26.93 -19.45 -8.78
CA GLY A 43 27.21 -18.62 -9.96
C GLY A 43 26.43 -18.93 -11.25
N HIS A 44 25.60 -17.98 -11.73
CA HIS A 44 25.15 -17.80 -13.13
C HIS A 44 24.53 -16.39 -13.27
N GLN A 45 24.92 -15.60 -14.28
CA GLN A 45 24.59 -14.16 -14.30
C GLN A 45 24.49 -13.56 -15.72
N ARG A 46 23.26 -13.42 -16.23
CA ARG A 46 22.71 -12.23 -16.96
C ARG A 46 21.33 -12.51 -17.57
N ASP A 47 21.14 -13.63 -18.27
CA ASP A 47 19.81 -14.05 -18.81
C ASP A 47 18.77 -14.30 -17.71
N THR A 48 19.25 -14.50 -16.48
CA THR A 48 18.45 -14.70 -15.29
C THR A 48 17.61 -13.49 -14.88
N VAL A 49 18.07 -12.26 -15.10
CA VAL A 49 17.36 -11.07 -14.56
C VAL A 49 16.06 -10.80 -15.31
N ASP A 50 16.05 -10.92 -16.64
CA ASP A 50 14.83 -10.72 -17.42
C ASP A 50 13.85 -11.87 -17.19
N SER A 51 14.34 -13.11 -17.05
CA SER A 51 13.50 -14.26 -16.65
C SER A 51 12.90 -14.09 -15.26
N GLU A 52 13.63 -13.50 -14.32
CA GLU A 52 13.19 -13.22 -12.95
C GLU A 52 12.11 -12.12 -12.90
N VAL A 53 12.23 -11.12 -13.77
CA VAL A 53 11.20 -10.07 -13.95
C VAL A 53 9.94 -10.67 -14.54
N GLU A 54 10.05 -11.54 -15.54
CA GLU A 54 8.89 -12.23 -16.12
C GLU A 54 8.21 -13.16 -15.11
N ILE A 55 8.95 -13.89 -14.28
CA ILE A 55 8.37 -14.68 -13.18
C ILE A 55 7.55 -13.81 -12.20
N MET A 56 8.03 -12.60 -11.88
CA MET A 56 7.25 -11.67 -11.06
C MET A 56 5.99 -11.17 -11.77
N LYS A 57 6.08 -10.87 -13.08
CA LYS A 57 4.92 -10.45 -13.88
C LYS A 57 3.86 -11.54 -13.99
N ASP A 58 4.24 -12.77 -14.35
CA ASP A 58 3.33 -13.90 -14.49
C ASP A 58 2.56 -14.19 -13.20
N ARG A 59 3.21 -14.02 -12.04
CA ARG A 59 2.56 -14.20 -10.75
C ARG A 59 1.56 -13.08 -10.43
N LEU A 60 1.94 -11.83 -10.66
CA LEU A 60 0.97 -10.74 -10.51
C LEU A 60 -0.21 -10.90 -11.49
N LEU A 61 0.05 -11.42 -12.69
CA LEU A 61 -0.97 -11.75 -13.68
C LEU A 61 -1.90 -12.89 -13.20
N SER A 62 -1.37 -13.91 -12.52
CA SER A 62 -2.18 -15.01 -11.98
C SER A 62 -3.15 -14.55 -10.88
N VAL A 63 -2.71 -13.66 -9.98
CA VAL A 63 -3.56 -13.02 -8.97
C VAL A 63 -4.62 -12.13 -9.64
N ASN A 64 -4.25 -11.46 -10.72
CA ASN A 64 -5.17 -10.65 -11.52
C ASN A 64 -6.26 -11.50 -12.19
N ILE A 65 -5.95 -12.69 -12.71
CA ILE A 65 -6.94 -13.61 -13.29
C ILE A 65 -7.93 -14.08 -12.20
N ALA A 66 -7.44 -14.41 -11.01
CA ALA A 66 -8.28 -14.77 -9.86
C ALA A 66 -9.22 -13.63 -9.46
N ALA A 67 -8.70 -12.39 -9.35
CA ALA A 67 -9.49 -11.20 -9.02
C ALA A 67 -10.53 -10.86 -10.11
N LYS A 68 -10.14 -10.90 -11.39
CA LYS A 68 -10.99 -10.56 -12.54
C LYS A 68 -12.16 -11.52 -12.71
N ASN A 69 -11.97 -12.80 -12.41
CA ASN A 69 -13.03 -13.81 -12.52
C ASN A 69 -14.10 -13.71 -11.42
N ARG A 70 -13.86 -12.93 -10.35
CA ARG A 70 -14.72 -12.90 -9.15
C ARG A 70 -15.49 -11.59 -8.99
N LEU A 71 -14.99 -10.52 -9.57
CA LEU A 71 -15.67 -9.23 -9.60
C LEU A 71 -16.71 -9.21 -10.71
N LYS A 72 -17.93 -9.70 -10.41
CA LYS A 72 -19.12 -9.26 -11.16
C LYS A 72 -19.13 -7.74 -11.07
N ALA A 73 -18.96 -7.07 -12.20
CA ALA A 73 -18.96 -5.62 -12.27
C ALA A 73 -20.18 -5.11 -11.51
N TYR A 74 -19.96 -4.42 -10.39
CA TYR A 74 -21.03 -3.70 -9.74
C TYR A 74 -21.30 -2.49 -10.64
N PRO A 75 -22.49 -2.38 -11.26
CA PRO A 75 -22.79 -1.21 -12.07
C PRO A 75 -22.87 -0.01 -11.13
N ILE A 76 -21.79 0.77 -11.07
CA ILE A 76 -21.81 2.09 -10.47
C ILE A 76 -22.37 3.00 -11.56
N GLU A 77 -23.67 3.32 -11.47
CA GLU A 77 -24.24 4.29 -12.39
C GLU A 77 -23.53 5.64 -12.21
N PRO A 78 -23.06 6.26 -13.31
CA PRO A 78 -22.38 7.54 -13.25
C PRO A 78 -23.37 8.62 -12.80
N SER A 79 -23.22 9.08 -11.56
CA SER A 79 -23.96 10.26 -11.08
C SER A 79 -23.26 11.53 -11.56
N ASN A 80 -23.90 12.27 -12.46
CA ASN A 80 -23.37 13.49 -13.08
C ASN A 80 -23.27 14.71 -12.12
N THR A 81 -23.75 14.60 -10.88
CA THR A 81 -23.90 15.73 -9.94
C THR A 81 -22.88 15.77 -8.79
N SER A 82 -21.89 14.86 -8.77
CA SER A 82 -21.11 14.55 -7.55
C SER A 82 -19.61 14.87 -7.58
N THR A 83 -19.04 15.30 -8.70
CA THR A 83 -17.57 15.47 -8.83
C THR A 83 -17.01 16.68 -8.09
N ASP A 84 -17.84 17.68 -7.77
CA ASP A 84 -17.39 18.97 -7.23
C ASP A 84 -16.96 18.89 -5.75
N VAL A 85 -17.65 18.06 -4.94
CA VAL A 85 -17.34 17.91 -3.50
C VAL A 85 -16.02 17.15 -3.30
N ALA A 86 -15.76 16.12 -4.11
CA ALA A 86 -14.50 15.39 -4.08
C ALA A 86 -13.34 16.27 -4.55
N ALA A 87 -13.54 17.07 -5.60
CA ALA A 87 -12.54 18.03 -6.07
C ALA A 87 -12.20 19.08 -5.01
N THR A 88 -13.21 19.62 -4.31
CA THR A 88 -13.01 20.54 -3.20
C THR A 88 -12.14 19.92 -2.10
N LEU A 89 -12.42 18.68 -1.70
CA LEU A 89 -11.62 17.99 -0.69
C LEU A 89 -10.19 17.71 -1.17
N ILE A 90 -10.01 17.29 -2.41
CA ILE A 90 -8.67 17.09 -3.00
C ILE A 90 -7.84 18.39 -2.91
N ASN A 91 -8.47 19.53 -3.22
CA ASN A 91 -7.83 20.83 -3.12
C ASN A 91 -7.48 21.20 -1.66
N ASP A 92 -8.40 20.97 -0.72
CA ASP A 92 -8.17 21.24 0.71
C ASP A 92 -7.02 20.38 1.30
N LEU A 93 -6.73 19.22 0.69
CA LEU A 93 -5.62 18.35 1.07
C LEU A 93 -4.28 18.73 0.43
N ASP A 94 -4.26 19.74 -0.45
CA ASP A 94 -3.14 20.08 -1.33
C ASP A 94 -2.62 18.87 -2.14
N TYR A 95 -3.54 18.00 -2.57
CA TYR A 95 -3.16 16.80 -3.31
C TYR A 95 -3.07 17.06 -4.81
N ILE A 96 -1.91 16.74 -5.39
CA ILE A 96 -1.64 16.86 -6.83
C ILE A 96 -1.41 15.47 -7.41
N ALA A 97 -2.32 14.99 -8.27
CA ALA A 97 -2.26 13.63 -8.82
C ALA A 97 -0.99 13.34 -9.64
N SER A 98 -0.48 14.34 -10.37
CA SER A 98 0.74 14.20 -11.17
C SER A 98 2.00 13.94 -10.32
N GLU A 99 2.04 14.40 -9.06
CA GLU A 99 3.15 14.12 -8.16
C GLU A 99 3.24 12.62 -7.83
N SER A 100 2.11 11.97 -7.54
CA SER A 100 2.06 10.53 -7.27
C SER A 100 2.54 9.71 -8.46
N THR A 101 2.08 10.05 -9.68
CA THR A 101 2.51 9.39 -10.91
C THR A 101 4.01 9.56 -11.14
N HIS A 102 4.53 10.79 -10.97
CA HIS A 102 5.95 11.05 -11.12
C HIS A 102 6.81 10.30 -10.09
N ILE A 103 6.37 10.18 -8.83
CA ILE A 103 7.09 9.39 -7.82
C ILE A 103 7.14 7.91 -8.20
N LEU A 104 6.05 7.35 -8.74
CA LEU A 104 6.02 5.97 -9.23
C LEU A 104 7.03 5.76 -10.37
N GLU A 105 7.07 6.66 -11.34
CA GLU A 105 8.05 6.64 -12.45
C GLU A 105 9.50 6.73 -11.93
N GLN A 106 9.74 7.60 -10.95
CA GLN A 106 11.04 7.72 -10.28
C GLN A 106 11.41 6.42 -9.54
N CYS A 107 10.47 5.76 -8.86
CA CYS A 107 10.73 4.47 -8.23
C CYS A 107 11.10 3.41 -9.27
N MET A 108 10.41 3.37 -10.40
CA MET A 108 10.66 2.41 -11.48
C MET A 108 12.05 2.59 -12.12
N THR A 109 12.51 3.83 -12.22
CA THR A 109 13.78 4.18 -12.88
C THR A 109 14.96 4.19 -11.90
N GLN A 110 14.85 4.93 -10.80
CA GLN A 110 15.95 5.17 -9.85
C GLN A 110 16.11 4.06 -8.82
N ALA A 111 15.03 3.35 -8.49
CA ALA A 111 15.07 2.25 -7.53
C ALA A 111 15.32 0.88 -8.19
N LYS A 112 15.55 0.85 -9.51
CA LYS A 112 15.76 -0.39 -10.28
C LYS A 112 16.87 -1.22 -9.63
N PRO A 113 16.56 -2.43 -9.12
CA PRO A 113 17.53 -3.26 -8.43
C PRO A 113 18.60 -3.79 -9.39
N ASN A 114 19.84 -3.93 -8.91
CA ASN A 114 20.83 -4.77 -9.58
C ASN A 114 20.44 -6.26 -9.48
N ALA A 115 21.10 -7.13 -10.25
CA ALA A 115 20.79 -8.56 -10.30
C ALA A 115 20.72 -9.25 -8.92
N LYS A 116 21.63 -8.90 -7.99
CA LYS A 116 21.63 -9.46 -6.63
C LYS A 116 20.38 -9.05 -5.86
N ARG A 117 20.01 -7.78 -5.91
CA ARG A 117 18.82 -7.25 -5.22
C ARG A 117 17.53 -7.71 -5.90
N MET A 118 17.53 -7.88 -7.22
CA MET A 118 16.39 -8.44 -7.96
C MET A 118 16.08 -9.86 -7.48
N ARG A 119 17.09 -10.73 -7.39
CA ARG A 119 16.95 -12.08 -6.81
C ARG A 119 16.39 -12.08 -5.39
N GLN A 120 16.75 -11.09 -4.58
CA GLN A 120 16.20 -10.95 -3.23
C GLN A 120 14.72 -10.58 -3.25
N LEU A 121 14.30 -9.70 -4.16
CA LEU A 121 12.89 -9.38 -4.35
C LEU A 121 12.11 -10.59 -4.87
N VAL A 122 12.65 -11.33 -5.83
CA VAL A 122 12.03 -12.57 -6.32
C VAL A 122 11.85 -13.56 -5.18
N ALA A 123 12.91 -13.84 -4.41
CA ALA A 123 12.84 -14.74 -3.26
C ALA A 123 11.83 -14.26 -2.21
N LEU A 124 11.73 -12.96 -1.97
CA LEU A 124 10.70 -12.36 -1.11
C LEU A 124 9.29 -12.64 -1.64
N THR A 125 9.03 -12.41 -2.93
CA THR A 125 7.71 -12.65 -3.54
C THR A 125 7.33 -14.13 -3.62
N GLN A 126 8.30 -15.03 -3.45
CA GLN A 126 8.09 -16.47 -3.36
C GLN A 126 7.77 -16.94 -1.93
N ARG A 127 7.92 -16.08 -0.92
CA ARG A 127 7.58 -16.43 0.46
C ARG A 127 6.08 -16.65 0.60
N LYS A 128 5.70 -17.69 1.35
CA LYS A 128 4.30 -18.05 1.59
C LYS A 128 3.51 -16.91 2.21
N GLU A 129 4.11 -16.14 3.12
CA GLU A 129 3.48 -14.99 3.77
C GLU A 129 3.14 -13.89 2.76
N TYR A 130 4.05 -13.63 1.81
CA TYR A 130 3.82 -12.66 0.75
C TYR A 130 2.74 -13.15 -0.21
N GLN A 131 2.80 -14.41 -0.63
CA GLN A 131 1.79 -15.01 -1.50
C GLN A 131 0.43 -15.02 -0.83
N THR A 132 0.35 -15.45 0.43
CA THR A 132 -0.89 -15.47 1.22
C THR A 132 -1.46 -14.07 1.32
N TRP A 133 -0.66 -13.06 1.67
CA TRP A 133 -1.13 -11.67 1.72
C TRP A 133 -1.65 -11.17 0.36
N LEU A 134 -0.95 -11.50 -0.73
CA LEU A 134 -1.31 -11.06 -2.07
C LEU A 134 -2.58 -11.76 -2.59
N GLU A 135 -2.71 -13.06 -2.30
CA GLU A 135 -3.81 -13.95 -2.70
C GLU A 135 -4.98 -13.95 -1.70
N GLU A 136 -4.85 -13.32 -0.53
CA GLU A 136 -5.91 -13.29 0.47
C GLU A 136 -7.11 -12.52 -0.07
N GLU A 137 -8.27 -13.16 -0.06
CA GLU A 137 -9.51 -12.63 -0.66
C GLU A 137 -10.66 -12.61 0.33
N SER A 138 -10.54 -13.27 1.47
CA SER A 138 -11.58 -13.41 2.46
C SER A 138 -11.46 -12.38 3.57
N GLN A 139 -10.27 -11.85 3.82
CA GLN A 139 -10.06 -10.90 4.89
C GLN A 139 -9.12 -9.80 4.46
N SER A 140 -9.31 -8.64 5.05
CA SER A 140 -8.27 -7.64 5.03
C SER A 140 -7.00 -8.25 5.64
N THR A 141 -5.83 -7.92 5.12
CA THR A 141 -4.55 -8.31 5.71
C THR A 141 -3.50 -7.21 5.60
N ALA A 142 -2.55 -7.24 6.51
CA ALA A 142 -1.38 -6.37 6.50
C ALA A 142 -0.11 -7.21 6.46
N LEU A 143 0.86 -6.78 5.64
CA LEU A 143 2.17 -7.41 5.53
C LEU A 143 3.27 -6.37 5.79
N LEU A 144 4.02 -6.59 6.86
CA LEU A 144 5.25 -5.84 7.12
C LEU A 144 6.44 -6.58 6.52
N VAL A 145 7.05 -5.97 5.51
CA VAL A 145 8.29 -6.45 4.89
C VAL A 145 9.46 -5.61 5.35
N HIS A 146 10.42 -6.29 6.00
CA HIS A 146 11.71 -5.73 6.37
C HIS A 146 12.79 -6.20 5.38
N GLY A 147 13.24 -5.30 4.50
CA GLY A 147 14.15 -5.67 3.40
C GLY A 147 15.60 -5.97 3.81
N ARG A 148 15.98 -5.79 5.09
CA ARG A 148 17.38 -5.86 5.59
C ARG A 148 18.40 -5.18 4.66
N SER A 149 17.97 -4.16 3.93
CA SER A 149 18.82 -3.41 3.02
C SER A 149 19.50 -2.27 3.76
N GLN A 150 20.70 -1.89 3.33
CA GLN A 150 21.30 -0.64 3.79
C GLN A 150 20.31 0.51 3.59
N PRO A 151 20.20 1.43 4.56
CA PRO A 151 19.32 2.59 4.42
C PRO A 151 19.66 3.34 3.14
N THR A 152 18.66 3.50 2.27
CA THR A 152 18.79 4.38 1.11
C THR A 152 18.25 5.76 1.46
N PRO A 153 18.78 6.82 0.81
CA PRO A 153 18.33 8.17 1.10
C PRO A 153 16.90 8.40 0.61
N VAL A 154 16.53 7.86 -0.55
CA VAL A 154 15.26 8.17 -1.23
C VAL A 154 14.44 6.92 -1.54
N PHE A 155 14.93 6.04 -2.42
CA PHE A 155 14.21 4.84 -2.84
C PHE A 155 14.99 3.56 -2.50
N SER A 156 14.28 2.52 -2.09
CA SER A 156 14.79 1.19 -1.79
C SER A 156 14.39 0.20 -2.89
N PRO A 157 14.99 -1.00 -2.94
CA PRO A 157 14.49 -2.06 -3.82
C PRO A 157 13.02 -2.41 -3.57
N LEU A 158 12.51 -2.21 -2.36
CA LEU A 158 11.08 -2.38 -2.07
C LEU A 158 10.24 -1.27 -2.68
N SER A 159 10.78 -0.04 -2.83
CA SER A 159 10.08 1.03 -3.57
C SER A 159 9.85 0.62 -5.03
N TYR A 160 10.83 -0.04 -5.66
CA TYR A 160 10.67 -0.62 -7.00
C TYR A 160 9.55 -1.67 -7.02
N LEU A 161 9.55 -2.61 -6.07
CA LEU A 161 8.48 -3.62 -5.97
C LEU A 161 7.09 -2.99 -5.79
N CYS A 162 6.95 -1.99 -4.91
CA CYS A 162 5.69 -1.25 -4.74
C CYS A 162 5.23 -0.59 -6.04
N ALA A 163 6.15 0.05 -6.77
CA ALA A 163 5.84 0.70 -8.03
C ALA A 163 5.42 -0.30 -9.12
N ARG A 164 6.04 -1.49 -9.15
CA ARG A 164 5.61 -2.59 -10.03
C ARG A 164 4.20 -3.08 -9.71
N ILE A 165 3.84 -3.20 -8.43
CA ILE A 165 2.48 -3.55 -8.01
C ILE A 165 1.51 -2.46 -8.49
N ALA A 166 1.82 -1.19 -8.24
CA ALA A 166 0.98 -0.07 -8.67
C ALA A 166 0.77 -0.02 -10.20
N GLU A 167 1.85 -0.20 -10.97
CA GLU A 167 1.80 -0.26 -12.44
C GLU A 167 0.93 -1.43 -12.93
N GLU A 168 1.15 -2.63 -12.37
CA GLU A 168 0.42 -3.82 -12.78
C GLU A 168 -1.08 -3.73 -12.49
N TYR A 169 -1.47 -3.08 -11.39
CA TYR A 169 -2.87 -2.91 -11.04
C TYR A 169 -3.49 -1.60 -11.56
N ALA A 170 -2.72 -0.76 -12.25
CA ALA A 170 -3.21 0.47 -12.83
C ALA A 170 -4.35 0.20 -13.84
N GLY A 171 -5.41 1.02 -13.76
CA GLY A 171 -6.55 0.93 -14.68
C GLY A 171 -7.50 -0.26 -14.45
N LYS A 172 -7.24 -1.13 -13.47
CA LYS A 172 -8.17 -2.20 -13.11
C LYS A 172 -9.34 -1.63 -12.29
N ARG A 173 -10.56 -1.70 -12.83
CA ARG A 173 -11.79 -1.05 -12.30
C ARG A 173 -12.18 -1.42 -10.86
N SER A 174 -11.62 -2.46 -10.28
CA SER A 174 -11.99 -2.97 -8.97
C SER A 174 -10.83 -2.96 -7.97
N ILE A 175 -9.69 -2.42 -8.37
CA ILE A 175 -8.46 -2.41 -7.58
C ILE A 175 -7.94 -0.98 -7.55
N VAL A 176 -7.87 -0.41 -6.35
CA VAL A 176 -7.21 0.88 -6.11
C VAL A 176 -5.85 0.59 -5.51
N VAL A 177 -4.79 1.20 -6.05
CA VAL A 177 -3.47 1.17 -5.42
C VAL A 177 -3.16 2.57 -4.91
N LEU A 178 -3.14 2.70 -3.60
CA LEU A 178 -2.64 3.86 -2.87
C LEU A 178 -1.18 3.62 -2.56
N SER A 179 -0.31 4.55 -2.92
CA SER A 179 1.13 4.43 -2.68
C SER A 179 1.68 5.65 -1.96
N TYR A 180 2.57 5.44 -1.01
CA TYR A 180 3.25 6.50 -0.31
C TYR A 180 4.71 6.09 -0.04
N PHE A 181 5.64 6.86 -0.62
CA PHE A 181 7.07 6.58 -0.56
C PHE A 181 7.73 7.56 0.41
N CYS A 182 7.82 7.19 1.69
CA CYS A 182 8.26 8.11 2.75
C CYS A 182 9.64 8.72 2.46
N GLY A 183 10.54 7.97 1.80
CA GLY A 183 11.86 8.49 1.43
C GLY A 183 11.84 9.61 0.38
N ALA A 184 10.85 9.64 -0.52
CA ALA A 184 10.66 10.74 -1.46
C ALA A 184 10.19 12.01 -0.73
N HIS A 185 9.21 11.87 0.17
CA HIS A 185 8.63 12.98 0.92
C HIS A 185 9.53 13.50 2.06
N ALA A 186 10.40 12.64 2.62
CA ALA A 186 11.31 13.02 3.69
C ALA A 186 12.35 14.05 3.24
N ARG A 187 12.74 14.04 1.96
CA ARG A 187 13.69 15.05 1.41
C ARG A 187 13.18 16.47 1.52
N ASN A 188 11.86 16.64 1.46
CA ASN A 188 11.21 17.94 1.52
C ASN A 188 10.77 18.30 2.95
N GLY A 189 11.12 17.49 3.95
CA GLY A 189 10.66 17.65 5.33
C GLY A 189 9.17 17.37 5.53
N GLN A 190 8.51 16.74 4.55
CA GLN A 190 7.05 16.55 4.51
C GLN A 190 6.60 15.17 5.00
N ALA A 191 7.52 14.20 5.10
CA ALA A 191 7.17 12.86 5.57
C ALA A 191 6.60 12.93 7.00
N SER A 192 5.30 12.67 7.11
CA SER A 192 4.53 12.64 8.36
C SER A 192 3.33 11.71 8.18
N ALA A 193 2.76 11.22 9.28
CA ALA A 193 1.52 10.42 9.23
C ALA A 193 0.34 11.24 8.66
N THR A 194 0.29 12.54 8.98
CA THR A 194 -0.66 13.50 8.41
C THR A 194 -0.53 13.63 6.90
N ASP A 195 0.68 13.87 6.38
CA ASP A 195 0.91 13.97 4.93
C ASP A 195 0.57 12.65 4.23
N LEU A 196 0.96 11.52 4.81
CA LEU A 196 0.58 10.19 4.31
C LEU A 196 -0.93 10.06 4.15
N LEU A 197 -1.71 10.42 5.18
CA LEU A 197 -3.18 10.40 5.11
C LEU A 197 -3.73 11.34 4.04
N CYS A 198 -3.24 12.58 3.98
CA CYS A 198 -3.65 13.53 2.93
C CYS A 198 -3.43 12.94 1.53
N ARG A 199 -2.26 12.35 1.28
CA ARG A 199 -1.93 11.75 -0.01
C ARG A 199 -2.74 10.49 -0.31
N MET A 200 -3.03 9.66 0.69
CA MET A 200 -3.86 8.47 0.50
C MET A 200 -5.32 8.83 0.21
N ILE A 201 -5.89 9.80 0.95
CA ILE A 201 -7.24 10.29 0.69
C ILE A 201 -7.32 10.94 -0.69
N GLY A 202 -6.35 11.80 -1.03
CA GLY A 202 -6.29 12.45 -2.35
C GLY A 202 -6.19 11.45 -3.50
N GLN A 203 -5.33 10.42 -3.37
CA GLN A 203 -5.26 9.31 -4.34
C GLN A 203 -6.59 8.57 -4.46
N LEU A 204 -7.23 8.27 -3.34
CA LEU A 204 -8.50 7.55 -3.31
C LEU A 204 -9.60 8.34 -4.00
N LEU A 205 -9.74 9.64 -3.68
CA LEU A 205 -10.75 10.53 -4.27
C LEU A 205 -10.45 10.90 -5.73
N SER A 206 -9.22 10.76 -6.19
CA SER A 206 -8.89 10.94 -7.62
C SER A 206 -9.44 9.81 -8.49
N TRP A 207 -9.84 8.71 -7.88
CA TRP A 207 -10.44 7.58 -8.56
C TRP A 207 -11.96 7.77 -8.66
N LYS A 208 -12.50 7.73 -9.87
CA LYS A 208 -13.85 8.25 -10.19
C LYS A 208 -14.95 7.58 -9.37
N GLU A 209 -14.89 6.28 -9.25
CA GLU A 209 -15.88 5.49 -8.52
C GLU A 209 -15.78 5.74 -7.01
N ALA A 210 -14.58 5.99 -6.47
CA ALA A 210 -14.43 6.39 -5.08
C ALA A 210 -14.92 7.80 -4.81
N ALA A 211 -14.68 8.74 -5.72
CA ALA A 211 -15.27 10.07 -5.67
C ALA A 211 -16.81 10.02 -5.69
N ALA A 212 -17.39 9.14 -6.52
CA ALA A 212 -18.83 8.95 -6.59
C ALA A 212 -19.40 8.35 -5.30
N VAL A 213 -18.71 7.40 -4.68
CA VAL A 213 -19.10 6.84 -3.37
C VAL A 213 -19.06 7.91 -2.29
N TYR A 214 -17.97 8.68 -2.23
CA TYR A 214 -17.82 9.78 -1.28
C TYR A 214 -18.95 10.81 -1.41
N ALA A 215 -19.30 11.19 -2.63
CA ALA A 215 -20.24 12.26 -2.85
C ALA A 215 -21.72 11.86 -2.61
N ARG A 216 -22.02 10.56 -2.46
CA ARG A 216 -23.35 10.08 -2.01
C ARG A 216 -23.56 10.22 -0.51
N ASP A 217 -22.47 10.19 0.26
CA ASP A 217 -22.45 10.32 1.70
C ASP A 217 -21.29 11.25 2.10
N PRO A 218 -21.38 12.55 1.71
CA PRO A 218 -20.32 13.50 1.95
C PRO A 218 -20.21 13.77 3.45
N LEU A 219 -18.98 14.08 3.87
CA LEU A 219 -18.65 14.25 5.28
C LEU A 219 -19.36 15.45 5.91
N GLU A 220 -19.43 15.43 7.23
CA GLU A 220 -20.07 16.48 8.03
C GLU A 220 -19.42 17.86 7.79
N ARG A 221 -20.24 18.91 7.69
CA ARG A 221 -19.80 20.31 7.42
C ARG A 221 -18.78 20.85 8.45
N ASN A 222 -18.76 20.29 9.66
CA ASN A 222 -17.82 20.68 10.72
C ASN A 222 -16.37 20.21 10.42
N TRP A 223 -16.16 19.30 9.47
CA TRP A 223 -14.83 18.77 9.15
C TRP A 223 -14.05 19.64 8.18
N GLU A 224 -14.70 20.47 7.36
CA GLU A 224 -14.01 21.34 6.38
C GLU A 224 -12.90 22.19 7.03
N LYS A 225 -13.20 22.83 8.16
CA LYS A 225 -12.21 23.65 8.90
C LYS A 225 -11.06 22.81 9.46
N LYS A 226 -11.32 21.56 9.85
CA LYS A 226 -10.30 20.65 10.40
C LYS A 226 -9.44 20.05 9.30
N LEU A 227 -10.04 19.71 8.15
CA LEU A 227 -9.36 19.21 6.96
C LEU A 227 -8.41 20.26 6.37
N LYS A 228 -8.84 21.52 6.27
CA LYS A 228 -7.96 22.64 5.88
C LYS A 228 -6.78 22.83 6.83
N LYS A 229 -6.95 22.49 8.11
CA LYS A 229 -5.87 22.50 9.12
C LYS A 229 -5.06 21.20 9.15
N LYS A 230 -5.40 20.22 8.31
CA LYS A 230 -4.79 18.88 8.26
C LYS A 230 -4.78 18.21 9.64
N ASP A 231 -5.88 18.35 10.36
CA ASP A 231 -6.09 17.70 11.66
C ASP A 231 -6.01 16.18 11.51
N PHE A 232 -5.06 15.56 12.20
CA PHE A 232 -4.72 14.15 12.02
C PHE A 232 -5.91 13.23 12.32
N ASP A 233 -6.60 13.41 13.44
CA ASP A 233 -7.72 12.57 13.84
C ASP A 233 -8.87 12.66 12.82
N THR A 234 -9.17 13.87 12.35
CA THR A 234 -10.18 14.07 11.29
C THR A 234 -9.77 13.37 10.00
N LEU A 235 -8.52 13.49 9.56
CA LEU A 235 -8.03 12.82 8.36
C LEU A 235 -8.13 11.29 8.49
N LEU A 236 -7.78 10.76 9.66
CA LEU A 236 -7.84 9.33 9.93
C LEU A 236 -9.27 8.81 9.87
N ASP A 237 -10.21 9.54 10.49
CA ASP A 237 -11.65 9.24 10.42
C ASP A 237 -12.18 9.30 8.99
N VAL A 238 -11.79 10.32 8.21
CA VAL A 238 -12.14 10.43 6.79
C VAL A 238 -11.66 9.22 6.01
N PHE A 239 -10.37 8.88 6.15
CA PHE A 239 -9.78 7.75 5.45
C PHE A 239 -10.49 6.44 5.81
N ALA A 240 -10.73 6.20 7.10
CA ALA A 240 -11.43 5.01 7.58
C ALA A 240 -12.86 4.92 7.05
N ARG A 241 -13.61 6.03 7.04
CA ARG A 241 -14.98 6.07 6.47
C ARG A 241 -14.97 5.77 4.98
N LEU A 242 -14.08 6.40 4.21
CA LEU A 242 -13.94 6.15 2.77
C LEU A 242 -13.65 4.68 2.47
N VAL A 243 -12.66 4.09 3.16
CA VAL A 243 -12.32 2.67 3.00
C VAL A 243 -13.52 1.77 3.33
N ARG A 244 -14.25 2.04 4.42
CA ARG A 244 -15.46 1.27 4.79
C ARG A 244 -16.59 1.41 3.77
N GLN A 245 -16.78 2.60 3.18
CA GLN A 245 -17.77 2.81 2.13
C GLN A 245 -17.40 2.02 0.87
N LEU A 246 -16.14 2.08 0.43
CA LEU A 246 -15.66 1.35 -0.76
C LEU A 246 -15.68 -0.16 -0.58
N ARG A 247 -15.50 -0.65 0.65
CA ARG A 247 -15.66 -2.07 0.96
C ARG A 247 -17.05 -2.58 0.58
N LYS A 248 -18.11 -1.79 0.77
CA LYS A 248 -19.49 -2.16 0.38
C LYS A 248 -19.63 -2.34 -1.14
N CYS A 249 -18.77 -1.69 -1.91
CA CYS A 249 -18.69 -1.80 -3.37
C CYS A 249 -17.80 -2.97 -3.85
N LYS A 250 -17.34 -3.84 -2.94
CA LYS A 250 -16.48 -5.00 -3.23
C LYS A 250 -15.15 -4.63 -3.89
N MET A 251 -14.58 -3.52 -3.46
CA MET A 251 -13.32 -3.01 -3.97
C MET A 251 -12.13 -3.55 -3.19
N VAL A 252 -11.03 -3.82 -3.90
CA VAL A 252 -9.73 -4.11 -3.28
C VAL A 252 -8.91 -2.83 -3.25
N ILE A 253 -8.33 -2.50 -2.09
CA ILE A 253 -7.50 -1.31 -1.93
C ILE A 253 -6.11 -1.73 -1.47
N PHE A 254 -5.10 -1.65 -2.30
CA PHE A 254 -3.72 -1.80 -1.83
C PHE A 254 -3.25 -0.47 -1.23
N CYS A 255 -2.84 -0.43 0.04
CA CYS A 255 -2.07 0.70 0.57
C CYS A 255 -0.62 0.29 0.73
N LEU A 256 0.24 0.81 -0.14
CA LEU A 256 1.67 0.52 -0.19
C LEU A 256 2.42 1.66 0.50
N VAL A 257 2.90 1.42 1.72
CA VAL A 257 3.73 2.38 2.46
C VAL A 257 5.18 1.90 2.46
N ASP A 258 6.03 2.58 1.70
CA ASP A 258 7.46 2.28 1.69
C ASP A 258 8.24 3.16 2.67
N SER A 259 9.28 2.57 3.28
CA SER A 259 10.23 3.27 4.15
C SER A 259 9.60 4.01 5.34
N ILE A 260 8.55 3.45 5.97
CA ILE A 260 7.81 4.07 7.08
C ILE A 260 8.69 4.53 8.25
N SER A 261 9.84 3.87 8.45
CA SER A 261 10.84 4.27 9.44
C SER A 261 11.34 5.71 9.26
N LYS A 262 11.22 6.29 8.06
CA LYS A 262 11.56 7.69 7.79
C LYS A 262 10.61 8.68 8.48
N ILE A 263 9.38 8.27 8.78
CA ILE A 263 8.42 9.04 9.58
C ILE A 263 8.70 8.83 11.08
N GLU A 264 8.96 7.58 11.49
CA GLU A 264 9.15 7.20 12.91
C GLU A 264 10.37 7.86 13.57
N CYS A 265 11.39 8.23 12.78
CA CYS A 265 12.61 8.87 13.29
C CYS A 265 12.36 10.24 13.93
N VAL A 266 11.22 10.89 13.66
CA VAL A 266 10.86 12.16 14.29
C VAL A 266 10.01 11.87 15.53
N LYS A 267 10.57 12.11 16.73
CA LYS A 267 9.93 11.76 18.02
C LYS A 267 8.47 12.21 18.13
N GLN A 268 8.13 13.39 17.60
CA GLN A 268 6.77 13.93 17.64
C GLN A 268 5.79 13.19 16.72
N GLN A 269 6.27 12.62 15.60
CA GLN A 269 5.46 11.94 14.59
C GLN A 269 5.25 10.45 14.89
N ARG A 270 5.99 9.90 15.86
CA ARG A 270 5.91 8.48 16.23
C ARG A 270 4.52 8.11 16.75
N ARG A 271 3.91 8.95 17.59
CA ARG A 271 2.56 8.71 18.13
C ARG A 271 1.51 8.64 17.02
N ASP A 272 1.54 9.59 16.09
CA ASP A 272 0.59 9.64 14.97
C ASP A 272 0.82 8.46 14.02
N THR A 273 2.08 8.05 13.81
CA THR A 273 2.41 6.86 13.01
C THR A 273 1.90 5.58 13.67
N GLU A 274 2.09 5.42 14.98
CA GLU A 274 1.57 4.30 15.75
C GLU A 274 0.02 4.27 15.73
N CYS A 275 -0.62 5.43 15.86
CA CYS A 275 -2.07 5.57 15.77
C CYS A 275 -2.59 5.18 14.38
N LEU A 276 -1.97 5.70 13.31
CA LEU A 276 -2.27 5.37 11.92
C LEU A 276 -2.13 3.86 11.68
N LEU A 277 -1.01 3.26 12.08
CA LEU A 277 -0.78 1.83 11.90
C LEU A 277 -1.77 0.97 12.67
N ARG A 278 -2.15 1.40 13.89
CA ARG A 278 -3.21 0.74 14.65
C ARG A 278 -4.54 0.83 13.92
N GLU A 279 -4.95 2.00 13.45
CA GLU A 279 -6.22 2.15 12.74
C GLU A 279 -6.26 1.41 11.40
N LEU A 280 -5.15 1.41 10.67
CA LEU A 280 -5.01 0.53 9.50
C LEU A 280 -5.25 -0.92 9.95
N ASN A 281 -4.56 -1.40 10.98
CA ASN A 281 -4.79 -2.75 11.52
C ASN A 281 -6.24 -2.99 12.00
N GLU A 282 -6.94 -1.99 12.55
CA GLU A 282 -8.34 -2.14 12.95
C GLU A 282 -9.28 -2.26 11.75
N LEU A 283 -9.02 -1.50 10.68
CA LEU A 283 -9.69 -1.68 9.39
C LEU A 283 -9.45 -3.10 8.82
N VAL A 284 -8.40 -3.80 9.27
CA VAL A 284 -8.15 -5.20 8.89
C VAL A 284 -9.13 -6.13 9.57
N LEU A 285 -9.29 -5.92 10.88
CA LEU A 285 -9.99 -6.83 11.77
C LEU A 285 -11.52 -6.66 11.75
N SER A 286 -12.01 -5.50 11.28
CA SER A 286 -13.45 -5.19 11.09
C SER A 286 -14.03 -5.78 9.80
#